data_AF-X1QMG9-F1
#
_entry.id   AF-X1QMG9-F1
#
_cell.length_a   1.000
_cell.length_b   1.000
_cell.length_c   1.000
_cell.angle_alpha   90.00
_cell.angle_beta   90.00
_cell.angle_gamma   90.00
#
_symmetry.space_group_name_H-M   'P 1'
#
loop_
_entity.id
_entity.type
_entity.pdbx_description
1 polymer ?
#
loop_
_entity_poly.entity_id
_entity_poly.type
_entity_poly.pdbx_seq_one_letter_code
_entity_poly.pdbx_strand_id
1 'polypeptide(L)'
;MASIAITAPSSAEEGEKVSVSVKVTNTRTIGYIFKTEIFAVPDAYPDYLIFSTEDIIFGGSSKTYSASFTMPDCNTTVFVWLERFEFNRWNYEGSASKVVSLEVPAPETFHLSVHVPSGGYVTPGSGDYLAYSTVTLRAYPLSGYRF
;
A
#
# COMPACT_ATOMS: atom_id res chain seq x y z
N MET A 1 19.88 -3.24 22.23
CA MET A 1 19.14 -2.22 21.45
C MET A 1 17.70 -2.70 21.28
N ALA A 2 16.71 -1.85 21.22
CA ALA A 2 15.36 -2.30 20.92
C ALA A 2 15.27 -2.74 19.44
N SER A 3 14.41 -3.71 19.15
CA SER A 3 14.06 -4.08 17.77
C SER A 3 12.61 -3.68 17.49
N ILE A 4 12.35 -3.23 16.27
CA ILE A 4 11.02 -2.78 15.82
C ILE A 4 10.56 -3.71 14.69
N ALA A 5 9.33 -4.21 14.77
CA ALA A 5 8.68 -4.95 13.69
C ALA A 5 7.35 -4.30 13.33
N ILE A 6 7.17 -3.97 12.04
CA ILE A 6 5.97 -3.31 11.52
C ILE A 6 5.16 -4.31 10.69
N THR A 7 3.89 -4.45 11.05
CA THR A 7 2.89 -5.22 10.30
C THR A 7 1.83 -4.26 9.76
N ALA A 8 1.76 -4.17 8.44
CA ALA A 8 0.77 -3.42 7.68
C ALA A 8 0.56 -4.17 6.34
N PRO A 9 -0.54 -3.95 5.60
CA PRO A 9 -0.68 -4.48 4.25
C PRO A 9 0.41 -3.95 3.31
N SER A 10 0.61 -4.60 2.16
CA SER A 10 1.55 -4.14 1.13
C SER A 10 0.98 -3.02 0.25
N SER A 11 -0.35 -2.99 0.09
CA SER A 11 -1.09 -1.99 -0.67
C SER A 11 -2.46 -1.73 -0.05
N ALA A 12 -3.09 -0.62 -0.43
CA ALA A 12 -4.46 -0.26 -0.07
C ALA A 12 -5.05 0.70 -1.13
N GLU A 13 -6.36 0.67 -1.32
CA GLU A 13 -7.07 1.60 -2.22
C GLU A 13 -7.13 3.00 -1.60
N GLU A 14 -7.21 4.05 -2.44
CA GLU A 14 -7.44 5.41 -1.95
C GLU A 14 -8.72 5.48 -1.08
N GLY A 15 -8.61 6.12 0.08
CA GLY A 15 -9.71 6.22 1.05
C GLY A 15 -9.89 4.99 1.94
N GLU A 16 -9.19 3.88 1.68
CA GLU A 16 -9.22 2.70 2.53
C GLU A 16 -8.58 2.98 3.90
N LYS A 17 -9.12 2.39 4.96
CA LYS A 17 -8.51 2.43 6.29
C LYS A 17 -7.39 1.39 6.41
N VAL A 18 -6.15 1.86 6.43
CA VAL A 18 -4.96 1.02 6.62
C VAL A 18 -4.72 0.76 8.10
N SER A 19 -4.69 -0.52 8.49
CA SER A 19 -4.35 -0.94 9.86
C SER A 19 -2.85 -1.20 10.00
N VAL A 20 -2.25 -0.65 11.05
CA VAL A 20 -0.82 -0.75 11.36
C VAL A 20 -0.65 -1.36 12.75
N SER A 21 0.23 -2.36 12.87
CA SER A 21 0.66 -2.93 14.14
C SER A 21 2.18 -2.86 14.27
N VAL A 22 2.66 -2.32 15.38
CA VAL A 22 4.10 -2.15 15.64
C VAL A 22 4.47 -2.90 16.92
N LYS A 23 5.39 -3.85 16.80
CA LYS A 23 5.96 -4.56 17.95
C LYS A 23 7.34 -3.98 18.27
N VAL A 24 7.49 -3.49 19.49
CA VAL A 24 8.77 -3.03 20.05
C VAL A 24 9.27 -4.07 21.04
N THR A 25 10.48 -4.58 20.86
CA THR A 25 11.11 -5.55 21.76
C THR A 25 12.36 -4.94 22.38
N ASN A 26 12.43 -4.88 23.72
CA ASN A 26 13.64 -4.47 24.42
C ASN A 26 14.58 -5.66 24.55
N THR A 27 15.65 -5.72 23.73
CA THR A 27 16.62 -6.84 23.79
C THR A 27 17.64 -6.72 24.92
N ARG A 28 17.60 -5.64 25.72
CA ARG A 28 18.46 -5.51 26.91
C ARG A 28 17.91 -6.35 28.06
N THR A 29 18.71 -6.52 29.11
CA THR A 29 18.31 -7.26 30.32
C THR A 29 17.51 -6.44 31.31
N ILE A 30 17.60 -5.10 31.25
CA ILE A 30 16.89 -4.18 32.15
C ILE A 30 15.78 -3.41 31.42
N GLY A 31 14.77 -2.99 32.19
CA GLY A 31 13.65 -2.21 31.68
C GLY A 31 14.01 -0.74 31.47
N TYR A 32 13.42 -0.15 30.44
CA TYR A 32 13.51 1.28 30.15
C TYR A 32 12.14 1.82 29.76
N ILE A 33 11.96 3.14 29.91
CA ILE A 33 10.85 3.85 29.29
C ILE A 33 11.22 4.10 27.83
N PHE A 34 10.33 3.72 26.92
CA PHE A 34 10.44 3.99 25.50
C PHE A 34 9.35 4.95 25.06
N LYS A 35 9.73 6.00 24.34
CA LYS A 35 8.81 6.84 23.59
C LYS A 35 8.70 6.27 22.18
N THR A 36 7.51 5.82 21.81
CA THR A 36 7.23 5.24 20.48
C THR A 36 6.30 6.18 19.75
N GLU A 37 6.76 6.71 18.62
CA GLU A 37 5.97 7.54 17.71
C GLU A 37 5.83 6.83 16.37
N ILE A 38 4.60 6.74 15.87
CA ILE A 38 4.28 6.14 14.57
C ILE A 38 3.71 7.25 13.70
N PHE A 39 4.31 7.45 12.53
CA PHE A 39 3.93 8.44 11.54
C PHE A 39 3.41 7.75 10.29
N ALA A 40 2.43 8.38 9.65
CA ALA A 40 2.14 8.18 8.24
C ALA A 40 2.89 9.28 7.47
N VAL A 41 3.67 8.86 6.47
CA VAL A 41 4.49 9.74 5.63
C VAL A 41 4.08 9.55 4.17
N PRO A 42 3.04 10.26 3.70
CA PRO A 42 2.63 10.22 2.30
C PRO A 42 3.69 10.82 1.37
N ASP A 43 3.83 10.31 0.15
CA ASP A 43 4.81 10.83 -0.81
C ASP A 43 4.50 12.28 -1.27
N ALA A 44 3.21 12.66 -1.26
CA ALA A 44 2.73 13.94 -1.80
C ALA A 44 2.30 14.97 -0.72
N TYR A 45 2.25 14.57 0.55
CA TYR A 45 1.71 15.40 1.65
C TYR A 45 2.67 15.43 2.83
N PRO A 46 2.55 16.42 3.73
CA PRO A 46 3.28 16.41 5.00
C PRO A 46 3.01 15.13 5.79
N ASP A 47 4.02 14.70 6.54
CA ASP A 47 3.89 13.62 7.50
C ASP A 47 2.98 14.01 8.67
N TYR A 48 2.36 13.01 9.27
CA TYR A 48 1.53 13.21 10.46
C TYR A 48 1.61 12.04 11.43
N LEU A 49 1.55 12.38 12.71
CA LEU A 49 1.59 11.43 13.81
C LEU A 49 0.26 10.68 13.90
N ILE A 50 0.31 9.35 13.81
CA ILE A 50 -0.87 8.48 13.94
C ILE A 50 -0.95 7.78 15.29
N PHE A 51 0.17 7.72 16.02
CA PHE A 51 0.21 7.16 17.38
C PHE A 51 1.44 7.65 18.14
N SER A 52 1.29 7.92 19.45
CA SER A 52 2.41 8.22 20.34
C SER A 52 2.12 7.68 21.75
N THR A 53 3.13 7.07 22.36
CA THR A 53 3.06 6.59 23.75
C THR A 53 4.43 6.59 24.39
N GLU A 54 4.44 6.63 25.72
CA GLU A 54 5.61 6.38 26.55
C GLU A 54 5.32 5.20 27.46
N ASP A 55 6.15 4.16 27.38
CA ASP A 55 5.89 2.90 28.07
C ASP A 55 7.16 2.25 28.61
N ILE A 56 7.05 1.63 29.79
CA ILE A 56 8.10 0.76 30.31
C ILE A 56 8.03 -0.58 29.57
N ILE A 57 9.13 -0.95 28.89
CA ILE A 57 9.31 -2.28 28.33
C ILE A 57 10.45 -2.96 29.09
N PHE A 58 10.11 -3.97 29.88
CA PHE A 58 11.09 -4.75 30.64
C PHE A 58 12.09 -5.46 29.73
N GLY A 59 13.26 -5.78 30.28
CA GLY A 59 14.29 -6.48 29.54
C GLY A 59 13.80 -7.83 29.00
N GLY A 60 14.16 -8.16 27.76
CA GLY A 60 13.69 -9.34 27.04
C GLY A 60 12.21 -9.33 26.66
N SER A 61 11.44 -8.32 27.06
CA SER A 61 10.00 -8.23 26.81
C SER A 61 9.70 -7.43 25.54
N SER A 62 8.46 -7.57 25.06
CA SER A 62 7.94 -6.79 23.93
C SER A 62 6.57 -6.22 24.22
N LYS A 63 6.26 -5.08 23.60
CA LYS A 63 4.91 -4.49 23.60
C LYS A 63 4.47 -4.23 22.15
N THR A 64 3.18 -4.39 21.89
CA THR A 64 2.58 -4.19 20.58
C THR A 64 1.61 -3.02 20.63
N TYR A 65 1.70 -2.17 19.62
CA TYR A 65 0.87 -0.98 19.43
C TYR A 65 0.07 -1.10 18.15
N SER A 66 -1.14 -0.56 18.15
CA SER A 66 -2.01 -0.54 16.98
C SER A 66 -2.37 0.89 16.63
N ALA A 67 -2.28 1.22 15.34
CA ALA A 67 -2.62 2.51 14.78
C ALA A 67 -3.33 2.30 13.43
N SER A 68 -3.86 3.37 12.86
CA SER A 68 -4.42 3.33 11.52
C SER A 68 -4.39 4.70 10.87
N PHE A 69 -4.37 4.72 9.55
CA PHE A 69 -4.55 5.94 8.75
C PHE A 69 -5.48 5.67 7.57
N THR A 70 -5.97 6.74 6.94
CA THR A 70 -6.73 6.64 5.68
C THR A 70 -5.75 6.79 4.53
N MET A 71 -5.76 5.82 3.61
CA MET A 71 -4.84 5.80 2.47
C MET A 71 -5.09 7.04 1.58
N PRO A 72 -4.08 7.90 1.36
CA PRO A 72 -4.20 9.00 0.41
C PRO A 72 -4.06 8.51 -1.03
N ASP A 73 -4.18 9.42 -1.99
CA ASP A 73 -3.96 9.20 -3.44
C ASP A 73 -2.47 9.02 -3.81
N CYS A 74 -1.63 8.57 -2.87
CA CYS A 74 -0.22 8.29 -3.07
C CYS A 74 0.29 7.21 -2.12
N ASN A 75 1.47 6.65 -2.42
CA ASN A 75 2.10 5.71 -1.50
C ASN A 75 2.33 6.41 -0.15
N THR A 76 2.21 5.61 0.92
CA THR A 76 2.42 6.11 2.28
C THR A 76 3.40 5.21 3.00
N THR A 77 4.45 5.82 3.55
CA THR A 77 5.40 5.12 4.41
C THR A 77 4.92 5.19 5.86
N VAL A 78 4.71 4.03 6.48
CA VAL A 78 4.63 3.92 7.93
C VAL A 78 6.03 4.05 8.48
N PHE A 79 6.29 5.09 9.28
CA PHE A 79 7.57 5.33 9.92
C PHE A 79 7.44 5.25 11.43
N VAL A 80 8.33 4.51 12.09
CA VAL A 80 8.37 4.37 13.54
C VAL A 80 9.65 5.01 14.05
N TRP A 81 9.51 5.97 14.95
CA TRP A 81 10.60 6.57 15.71
C TRP A 81 10.56 6.06 17.14
N LEU A 82 11.70 5.59 17.64
CA LEU A 82 11.83 5.04 18.99
C LEU A 82 12.95 5.75 19.74
N GLU A 83 12.60 6.27 20.91
CA GLU A 83 13.56 6.86 21.86
C GLU A 83 13.50 6.11 23.18
N ARG A 84 14.63 6.09 23.89
CA ARG A 84 14.80 5.48 25.20
C ARG A 84 15.14 6.56 26.21
N PHE A 85 14.42 6.60 27.32
CA PHE A 85 14.73 7.48 28.43
C PHE A 85 15.88 6.92 29.27
N GLU A 86 16.99 7.65 29.35
CA GLU A 86 18.16 7.28 30.15
C GLU A 86 18.92 8.54 30.56
N PHE A 87 19.44 8.58 31.79
CA PHE A 87 20.18 9.73 32.34
C PHE A 87 19.42 11.07 32.22
N ASN A 88 18.11 11.05 32.53
CA ASN A 88 17.21 12.20 32.50
C ASN A 88 17.11 12.90 31.12
N ARG A 89 17.27 12.13 30.02
CA ARG A 89 17.05 12.61 28.65
C ARG A 89 16.53 11.49 27.76
N TRP A 90 15.88 11.89 26.66
CA TRP A 90 15.55 10.99 25.56
C TRP A 90 16.78 10.76 24.70
N ASN A 91 17.06 9.49 24.40
CA ASN A 91 18.14 9.09 23.52
C ASN A 91 17.54 8.30 22.36
N TYR A 92 17.94 8.61 21.13
CA TYR A 92 17.56 7.83 19.97
C TYR A 92 17.91 6.35 20.18
N GLU A 93 16.92 5.48 19.98
CA GLU A 93 17.08 4.04 20.15
C GLU A 93 17.06 3.31 18.81
N GLY A 94 16.22 3.76 17.87
CA GLY A 94 16.10 3.17 16.55
C GLY A 94 14.89 3.68 15.78
N SER A 95 14.83 3.30 14.50
CA SER A 95 13.68 3.54 13.64
C SER A 95 13.44 2.36 12.72
N ALA A 96 12.22 2.24 12.21
CA ALA A 96 11.88 1.29 11.16
C ALA A 96 10.83 1.91 10.24
N SER A 97 10.76 1.42 9.00
CA SER A 97 9.76 1.88 8.04
C SER A 97 9.16 0.72 7.26
N LYS A 98 7.94 0.94 6.76
CA LYS A 98 7.27 0.06 5.81
C LYS A 98 6.43 0.89 4.84
N VAL A 99 6.62 0.69 3.54
CA VAL A 99 5.80 1.32 2.50
C VAL A 99 4.49 0.54 2.36
N VAL A 100 3.39 1.27 2.27
CA VAL A 100 2.08 0.80 1.80
C VAL A 100 1.85 1.48 0.45
N SER A 101 1.78 0.70 -0.61
CA SER A 101 1.60 1.22 -1.97
C SER A 101 0.14 1.58 -2.24
N LEU A 102 -0.10 2.64 -3.02
CA LEU A 102 -1.43 2.92 -3.53
C LEU A 102 -1.85 1.79 -4.49
N GLU A 103 -2.98 1.17 -4.21
CA GLU A 103 -3.60 0.22 -5.13
C GLU A 103 -4.30 0.99 -6.25
N VAL A 104 -3.80 0.79 -7.47
CA VAL A 104 -4.44 1.33 -8.67
C VAL A 104 -5.29 0.21 -9.26
N PRO A 105 -6.63 0.37 -9.32
CA PRO A 105 -7.49 -0.66 -9.87
C PRO A 105 -7.09 -0.94 -11.31
N ALA A 106 -7.09 -2.22 -11.69
CA ALA A 106 -6.89 -2.60 -13.07
C ALA A 106 -7.96 -1.95 -13.95
N PRO A 107 -7.61 -1.46 -15.15
CA PRO A 107 -8.60 -0.87 -16.03
C PRO A 107 -9.67 -1.89 -16.40
N GLU A 108 -10.93 -1.47 -16.36
CA GLU A 108 -12.05 -2.29 -16.79
C GLU A 108 -11.96 -2.57 -18.30
N THR A 109 -12.33 -3.79 -18.72
CA THR A 109 -12.33 -4.21 -20.13
C THR A 109 -13.66 -4.83 -20.51
N PHE A 110 -14.12 -4.56 -21.74
CA PHE A 110 -15.26 -5.26 -22.36
C PHE A 110 -14.78 -6.24 -23.43
N HIS A 111 -15.43 -7.39 -23.49
CA HIS A 111 -15.17 -8.40 -24.53
C HIS A 111 -16.02 -8.11 -25.77
N LEU A 112 -15.37 -7.83 -26.89
CA LEU A 112 -16.01 -7.76 -28.20
C LEU A 112 -16.01 -9.14 -28.82
N SER A 113 -17.20 -9.66 -29.17
CA SER A 113 -17.35 -10.88 -29.96
C SER A 113 -17.78 -10.55 -31.39
N VAL A 114 -16.99 -11.01 -32.36
CA VAL A 114 -17.26 -10.85 -33.79
C VAL A 114 -17.50 -12.23 -34.40
N HIS A 115 -18.63 -12.39 -35.08
CA HIS A 115 -18.94 -13.58 -35.85
C HIS A 115 -19.01 -13.24 -37.34
N VAL A 116 -18.19 -13.91 -38.16
CA VAL A 116 -18.17 -13.75 -39.62
C VAL A 116 -18.54 -15.07 -40.27
N PRO A 117 -19.76 -15.22 -40.84
CA PRO A 117 -20.26 -16.52 -41.31
C PRO A 117 -19.46 -17.12 -42.47
N SER A 118 -19.16 -16.35 -43.53
CA SER A 118 -18.25 -16.69 -44.63
C SER A 118 -18.09 -15.47 -45.56
N GLY A 119 -17.11 -15.49 -46.47
CA GLY A 119 -17.01 -14.49 -47.54
C GLY A 119 -16.21 -13.23 -47.22
N GLY A 120 -15.54 -13.18 -46.07
CA GLY A 120 -14.77 -12.03 -45.64
C GLY A 120 -14.08 -12.23 -44.30
N TYR A 121 -13.50 -11.16 -43.79
CA TYR A 121 -12.99 -11.07 -42.41
C TYR A 121 -13.20 -9.65 -41.86
N VAL A 122 -13.14 -9.50 -40.55
CA VAL A 122 -13.23 -8.20 -39.85
C VAL A 122 -11.94 -7.98 -39.07
N THR A 123 -11.43 -6.74 -39.06
CA THR A 123 -10.27 -6.34 -38.26
C THR A 123 -10.57 -5.07 -37.44
N PRO A 124 -10.19 -5.02 -36.15
CA PRO A 124 -9.73 -6.17 -35.38
C PRO A 124 -10.86 -7.20 -35.17
N GLY A 125 -10.50 -8.44 -34.87
CA GLY A 125 -11.46 -9.51 -34.56
C GLY A 125 -11.98 -9.40 -33.13
N SER A 126 -12.51 -10.50 -32.61
CA SER A 126 -12.89 -10.61 -31.19
C SER A 126 -11.70 -10.36 -30.26
N GLY A 127 -11.95 -9.80 -29.08
CA GLY A 127 -10.91 -9.53 -28.09
C GLY A 127 -11.40 -8.64 -26.94
N ASP A 128 -10.53 -8.44 -25.96
CA ASP A 128 -10.78 -7.55 -24.82
C ASP A 128 -10.25 -6.14 -25.12
N TYR A 129 -11.10 -5.16 -24.89
CA TYR A 129 -10.80 -3.74 -25.12
C TYR A 129 -11.13 -2.95 -23.86
N LEU A 130 -10.43 -1.82 -23.65
CA LEU A 130 -10.74 -0.93 -22.53
C LEU A 130 -12.22 -0.54 -22.54
N ALA A 131 -12.86 -0.61 -21.38
CA ALA A 131 -14.25 -0.21 -21.22
C ALA A 131 -14.43 1.24 -21.71
N TYR A 132 -15.58 1.49 -22.36
CA TYR A 132 -15.94 2.80 -22.93
C TYR A 132 -15.00 3.34 -24.03
N SER A 133 -14.05 2.54 -24.50
CA SER A 133 -13.22 2.89 -25.66
C SER A 133 -14.00 2.77 -26.96
N THR A 134 -13.61 3.55 -27.97
CA THR A 134 -14.15 3.42 -29.33
C THR A 134 -13.29 2.46 -30.14
N VAL A 135 -13.87 1.33 -30.57
CA VAL A 135 -13.20 0.35 -31.43
C VAL A 135 -13.72 0.50 -32.86
N THR A 136 -12.84 0.80 -33.81
CA THR A 136 -13.20 0.88 -35.24
C THR A 136 -13.00 -0.47 -35.91
N LEU A 137 -14.09 -1.07 -36.39
CA LEU A 137 -14.06 -2.33 -37.14
C LEU A 137 -14.04 -2.06 -38.64
N ARG A 138 -13.17 -2.77 -39.36
CA ARG A 138 -13.13 -2.78 -40.83
C ARG A 138 -13.44 -4.18 -41.34
N ALA A 139 -14.44 -4.28 -42.20
CA ALA A 139 -14.76 -5.51 -42.90
C ALA A 139 -14.03 -5.56 -44.25
N TYR A 140 -13.53 -6.73 -44.62
CA TYR A 140 -12.89 -6.99 -45.91
C TYR A 140 -13.60 -8.17 -46.59
N PRO A 141 -14.15 -7.98 -47.80
CA PRO A 141 -14.79 -9.07 -48.52
C PRO A 141 -13.70 -9.89 -49.23
N LEU A 142 -13.86 -11.21 -49.25
CA LEU A 142 -13.02 -12.06 -50.10
C LEU A 142 -13.41 -11.90 -51.57
N SER A 143 -12.52 -12.31 -52.47
CA SER A 143 -12.79 -12.28 -53.91
C SER A 143 -14.13 -12.96 -54.25
N GLY A 144 -14.99 -12.27 -55.00
CA GLY A 144 -16.32 -12.76 -55.36
C GLY A 144 -17.45 -12.37 -54.40
N TYR A 145 -17.14 -11.73 -53.25
CA TYR A 145 -18.13 -11.25 -52.28
C TYR A 145 -18.29 -9.72 -52.34
N ARG A 146 -19.47 -9.21 -51.97
CA ARG A 146 -19.80 -7.78 -51.89
C ARG A 146 -20.46 -7.49 -50.54
N PHE A 147 -20.33 -6.24 -50.06
CA PHE A 147 -21.08 -5.72 -48.92
C PHE A 147 -22.43 -5.14 -49.34
#